data_AF-A0A833RQH0-F1
#
_entry.id   AF-A0A833RQH0-F1
#
_cell.length_a   1.000
_cell.length_b   1.000
_cell.length_c   1.000
_cell.angle_alpha   90.00
_cell.angle_beta   90.00
_cell.angle_gamma   90.00
#
_symmetry.space_group_name_H-M   'P 1'
#
loop_
_entity.id
_entity.type
_entity.pdbx_description
1 polymer ?
#
loop_
_entity_poly.entity_id
_entity_poly.type
_entity_poly.pdbx_seq_one_letter_code
_entity_poly.pdbx_strand_id
1 'polypeptide(L)'
;MGVTVVFRHKICEISFQGEKLMEVARVGKLYATVAEMANQVQSSQEVTSIEQEQEVELWHARLGHVATSRLESIGKACDDLPKQAAAPASTTSLCDGCMKGKTSVTKFPVSVRGNVKTTQGSLRFDFYQGLFYFVVIYFLKAKSEVLDYFKKYKAMMENQLDARVKYVRSDNGEQEV
;
A
#
# COMPACT_ATOMS: atom_id res chain seq x y z
N MET A 1 -21.63 12.52 -10.07
CA MET A 1 -21.99 12.82 -8.66
C MET A 1 -20.72 12.65 -7.84
N GLY A 2 -19.95 13.71 -7.61
CA GLY A 2 -18.59 13.60 -7.06
C GLY A 2 -18.31 14.60 -5.96
N VAL A 3 -17.47 14.18 -5.02
CA VAL A 3 -16.87 15.08 -4.01
C VAL A 3 -15.80 15.91 -4.69
N THR A 4 -15.83 17.22 -4.48
CA THR A 4 -14.84 18.18 -4.96
C THR A 4 -14.00 18.64 -3.79
N VAL A 5 -12.67 18.65 -3.96
CA VAL A 5 -11.72 19.04 -2.92
C VAL A 5 -10.86 20.18 -3.46
N VAL A 6 -10.90 21.34 -2.81
CA VAL A 6 -10.21 22.57 -3.23
C VAL A 6 -9.17 22.96 -2.18
N PHE A 7 -7.89 22.84 -2.53
CA PHE A 7 -6.78 23.23 -1.66
C PHE A 7 -6.42 24.71 -1.86
N ARG A 8 -6.45 25.48 -0.78
CA ARG A 8 -5.93 26.85 -0.69
C ARG A 8 -4.74 26.88 0.26
N HIS A 9 -4.02 28.00 0.32
CA HIS A 9 -2.76 28.08 1.07
C HIS A 9 -2.87 27.68 2.56
N LYS A 10 -3.98 28.02 3.20
CA LYS A 10 -4.23 27.79 4.64
C LYS A 10 -5.35 26.80 4.95
N ILE A 11 -6.19 26.49 3.96
CA ILE A 11 -7.41 25.69 4.14
C ILE A 11 -7.63 24.76 2.95
N CYS A 12 -8.30 23.64 3.19
CA CYS A 12 -8.84 22.76 2.17
C CYS A 12 -10.36 22.72 2.32
N GLU A 13 -11.10 22.95 1.24
CA GLU A 13 -12.55 22.92 1.22
C GLU A 13 -13.04 21.65 0.52
N ILE A 14 -13.92 20.91 1.17
CA ILE A 14 -14.52 19.70 0.61
C ILE A 14 -16.00 20.01 0.37
N SER A 15 -16.46 19.82 -0.85
CA SER A 15 -17.85 20.05 -1.26
C SER A 15 -18.43 18.84 -1.99
N PHE A 16 -19.73 18.62 -1.88
CA PHE A 16 -20.46 17.58 -2.59
C PHE A 16 -21.66 18.20 -3.28
N GLN A 17 -21.78 18.00 -4.59
CA GLN A 17 -22.85 18.59 -5.41
C GLN A 17 -22.96 20.12 -5.32
N GLY A 18 -21.85 20.82 -5.02
CA GLY A 18 -21.81 22.27 -4.87
C GLY A 18 -22.08 22.78 -3.45
N GLU A 19 -22.52 21.91 -2.53
CA GLU A 19 -22.65 22.25 -1.12
C GLU A 19 -21.34 21.97 -0.37
N LYS A 20 -20.92 22.94 0.43
CA LYS A 20 -19.71 22.84 1.25
C LYS A 20 -19.96 21.90 2.44
N LEU A 21 -19.26 20.77 2.46
CA LEU A 21 -19.34 19.79 3.55
C LEU A 21 -18.46 20.21 4.72
N MET A 22 -17.21 20.57 4.45
CA MET A 22 -16.28 20.94 5.51
C MET A 22 -15.11 21.79 5.03
N GLU A 23 -14.52 22.51 5.96
CA GLU A 23 -13.27 23.25 5.80
C GLU A 23 -12.20 22.69 6.74
N VAL A 24 -11.04 22.36 6.18
CA VAL A 24 -9.92 21.75 6.89
C VAL A 24 -8.77 22.76 6.96
N ALA A 25 -8.39 23.18 8.16
CA ALA A 25 -7.21 24.02 8.35
C ALA A 25 -5.91 23.25 8.10
N ARG A 26 -4.90 23.92 7.56
CA ARG A 26 -3.56 23.37 7.39
C ARG A 26 -2.80 23.42 8.71
N VAL A 27 -2.31 22.28 9.17
CA VAL A 27 -1.40 22.17 10.32
C VAL A 27 -0.03 21.69 9.81
N GLY A 28 0.95 22.59 9.81
CA GLY A 28 2.27 22.32 9.23
C GLY A 28 2.21 22.03 7.72
N LYS A 29 2.57 20.80 7.32
CA LYS A 29 2.51 20.35 5.91
C LYS A 29 1.26 19.52 5.59
N LEU A 30 0.32 19.35 6.52
CA LEU A 30 -0.82 18.46 6.40
C LEU A 30 -2.15 19.19 6.57
N TYR A 31 -3.21 18.66 5.94
CA TYR A 31 -4.61 19.03 6.17
C TYR A 31 -5.24 17.85 6.91
N ALA A 32 -5.46 18.00 8.21
CA ALA A 32 -5.97 16.94 9.07
C ALA A 32 -7.25 17.41 9.76
N THR A 33 -8.31 16.61 9.67
CA THR A 33 -9.51 16.76 10.49
C THR A 33 -9.83 15.45 11.18
N VAL A 34 -10.34 15.57 12.39
CA VAL A 34 -10.99 14.47 13.09
C VAL A 34 -12.47 14.61 12.77
N ALA A 35 -13.05 13.62 12.08
CA ALA A 35 -14.49 13.54 11.98
C ALA A 35 -15.00 12.95 13.30
N GLU A 36 -15.49 13.80 14.19
CA GLU A 36 -16.22 13.33 15.37
C GLU A 36 -17.57 12.78 14.89
N MET A 37 -17.71 11.46 14.94
CA MET A 37 -19.02 10.83 14.79
C MET A 37 -19.84 11.20 16.02
N ALA A 38 -20.90 11.98 15.83
CA ALA A 38 -21.81 12.35 16.91
C ALA A 38 -22.47 11.09 17.47
N ASN A 39 -22.09 10.67 18.68
CA ASN A 39 -22.78 9.59 19.39
C ASN A 39 -24.17 10.09 19.81
N GLN A 40 -25.20 9.72 19.04
CA GLN A 40 -26.57 9.79 19.53
C GLN A 40 -26.75 8.73 20.61
N VAL A 41 -27.21 9.15 21.80
CA VAL A 41 -27.63 8.23 22.86
C VAL A 41 -28.91 7.56 22.38
N GLN A 42 -28.88 6.24 22.14
CA GLN A 42 -30.03 5.51 21.63
C GLN A 42 -30.57 4.43 22.59
N SER A 43 -31.74 3.89 22.21
CA SER A 43 -32.76 3.18 22.97
C SER A 43 -32.31 1.83 23.55
N SER A 44 -33.02 1.29 24.55
CA SER A 44 -32.70 0.05 25.26
C SER A 44 -32.53 -1.20 24.38
N GLN A 45 -33.11 -1.24 23.17
CA GLN A 45 -32.88 -2.34 22.21
C GLN A 45 -31.53 -2.21 21.47
N GLU A 46 -31.04 -0.99 21.27
CA GLU A 46 -29.71 -0.74 20.68
C GLU A 46 -28.59 -1.02 21.69
N VAL A 47 -28.83 -0.82 22.99
CA VAL A 47 -27.86 -1.14 24.06
C VAL A 47 -27.42 -2.62 24.02
N THR A 48 -28.37 -3.55 23.86
CA THR A 48 -28.05 -5.00 23.75
C THR A 48 -27.26 -5.34 22.49
N SER A 49 -27.49 -4.64 21.38
CA SER A 49 -26.74 -4.84 20.14
C SER A 49 -25.30 -4.28 20.27
N ILE A 50 -25.14 -3.15 20.96
CA ILE A 50 -23.83 -2.53 21.24
C ILE A 50 -22.97 -3.44 22.12
N GLU A 51 -23.55 -4.07 23.15
CA GLU A 51 -22.83 -5.00 24.02
C GLU A 51 -22.31 -6.23 23.25
N GLN A 52 -23.12 -6.79 22.35
CA GLN A 52 -22.71 -7.91 21.48
C GLN A 52 -21.62 -7.50 20.48
N GLU A 53 -21.72 -6.30 19.90
CA GLU A 53 -20.68 -5.77 18.99
C GLU A 53 -19.34 -5.56 19.72
N GLN A 54 -19.36 -5.05 20.96
CA GLN A 54 -18.16 -4.89 21.79
C GLN A 54 -17.54 -6.23 22.18
N GLU A 55 -18.35 -7.25 22.46
CA GLU A 55 -17.87 -8.59 22.77
C GLU A 55 -17.17 -9.24 21.56
N VAL A 56 -17.75 -9.11 20.37
CA VAL A 56 -17.16 -9.59 19.10
C VAL A 56 -15.84 -8.88 18.81
N GLU A 57 -15.76 -7.55 18.98
CA GLU A 57 -14.53 -6.78 18.77
C GLU A 57 -13.42 -7.17 19.76
N LEU A 58 -13.77 -7.42 21.03
CA LEU A 58 -12.84 -7.90 22.04
C LEU A 58 -12.24 -9.26 21.68
N TRP A 59 -13.06 -10.21 21.24
CA TRP A 59 -12.59 -11.54 20.84
C TRP A 59 -11.84 -11.53 19.51
N HIS A 60 -12.23 -10.68 18.56
CA HIS A 60 -11.46 -10.38 17.35
C HIS A 60 -10.03 -9.94 17.71
N ALA A 61 -9.86 -9.03 18.67
CA ALA A 61 -8.55 -8.57 19.12
C ALA A 61 -7.76 -9.67 19.87
N ARG A 62 -8.40 -10.38 20.82
CA ARG A 62 -7.76 -11.46 21.60
C ARG A 62 -7.23 -12.61 20.75
N LEU A 63 -7.91 -12.92 19.65
CA LEU A 63 -7.52 -13.97 18.70
C LEU A 63 -6.58 -13.47 17.58
N GLY A 64 -5.98 -12.29 17.76
CA GLY A 64 -4.96 -11.77 16.86
C GLY A 64 -5.53 -11.17 15.57
N HIS A 65 -6.64 -10.44 15.66
CA HIS A 65 -7.29 -9.78 14.53
C HIS A 65 -7.77 -10.75 13.44
N VAL A 66 -8.23 -11.93 13.85
CA VAL A 66 -8.81 -12.93 12.95
C VAL A 66 -10.01 -12.33 12.20
N ALA A 67 -10.14 -12.64 10.90
CA ALA A 67 -11.28 -12.15 10.11
C ALA A 67 -12.61 -12.46 10.81
N THR A 68 -13.53 -11.49 10.85
CA THR A 68 -14.84 -11.63 11.52
C THR A 68 -15.61 -12.85 11.00
N SER A 69 -15.53 -13.14 9.70
CA SER A 69 -16.10 -14.35 9.09
C SER A 69 -15.54 -15.67 9.65
N ARG A 70 -14.27 -15.69 10.06
CA ARG A 70 -13.66 -16.85 10.73
C ARG A 70 -14.05 -16.90 12.21
N LEU A 71 -14.24 -15.76 12.85
CA LEU A 71 -14.70 -15.69 14.24
C LEU A 71 -16.08 -16.35 14.40
N GLU A 72 -16.99 -16.15 13.43
CA GLU A 72 -18.27 -16.86 13.35
C GLU A 72 -18.09 -18.40 13.29
N SER A 73 -17.11 -18.86 12.50
CA SER A 73 -16.83 -20.29 12.37
C SER A 73 -16.26 -20.89 13.66
N ILE A 74 -15.43 -20.14 14.40
CA ILE A 74 -14.88 -20.55 15.70
C ILE A 74 -15.98 -20.56 16.76
N GLY A 75 -16.86 -19.55 16.77
CA GLY A 75 -18.02 -19.49 17.68
C GLY A 75 -19.05 -20.61 17.47
N LYS A 76 -19.05 -21.26 16.29
CA LYS A 76 -19.85 -22.48 16.06
C LYS A 76 -19.17 -23.75 16.62
N ALA A 77 -17.86 -23.72 16.84
CA ALA A 77 -17.06 -24.85 17.30
C ALA A 77 -16.70 -24.79 18.79
N CYS A 78 -16.89 -23.65 19.45
CA CYS A 78 -16.61 -23.44 20.86
C CYS A 78 -17.80 -22.74 21.54
N ASP A 79 -18.22 -23.23 22.70
CA ASP A 79 -19.37 -22.68 23.43
C ASP A 79 -19.08 -21.33 24.10
N ASP A 80 -17.81 -21.04 24.40
CA ASP A 80 -17.38 -19.86 25.18
C ASP A 80 -17.13 -18.59 24.33
N LEU A 81 -17.35 -18.65 23.01
CA LEU A 81 -17.19 -17.48 22.13
C LEU A 81 -18.55 -16.79 21.88
N PRO A 82 -18.58 -15.45 21.75
CA PRO A 82 -19.78 -14.74 21.37
C PRO A 82 -20.30 -15.28 20.04
N LYS A 83 -21.56 -15.73 20.08
CA LYS A 83 -22.28 -16.15 18.88
C LYS A 83 -22.66 -14.89 18.14
N GLN A 84 -21.90 -14.57 17.10
CA GLN A 84 -22.19 -13.42 16.25
C GLN A 84 -23.58 -13.61 15.63
N ALA A 85 -24.55 -12.79 16.02
CA ALA A 85 -25.79 -12.66 15.27
C ALA A 85 -25.42 -12.15 13.87
N ALA A 86 -26.11 -12.64 12.83
CA ALA A 86 -25.84 -12.23 11.46
C ALA A 86 -26.00 -10.70 11.33
N ALA A 87 -24.89 -9.97 11.43
CA ALA A 87 -24.90 -8.52 11.34
C ALA A 87 -25.25 -8.14 9.89
N PRO A 88 -26.14 -7.15 9.67
CA PRO A 88 -26.39 -6.63 8.34
C PRO A 88 -25.08 -6.12 7.74
N ALA A 89 -24.87 -6.36 6.45
CA ALA A 89 -23.62 -6.18 5.71
C ALA A 89 -23.06 -4.74 5.64
N SER A 90 -23.59 -3.79 6.43
CA SER A 90 -23.38 -2.35 6.26
C SER A 90 -22.66 -1.63 7.39
N THR A 91 -22.31 -2.28 8.50
CA THR A 91 -21.57 -1.62 9.61
C THR A 91 -20.42 -2.47 10.12
N THR A 92 -19.50 -2.86 9.24
CA THR A 92 -18.19 -3.32 9.70
C THR A 92 -17.33 -2.10 10.01
N SER A 93 -17.44 -1.58 11.23
CA SER A 93 -16.40 -0.70 11.77
C SER A 93 -15.05 -1.43 11.60
N LEU A 94 -14.12 -0.79 10.91
CA LEU A 94 -12.81 -1.38 10.67
C LEU A 94 -12.03 -1.34 11.99
N CYS A 95 -11.63 -2.50 12.51
CA CYS A 95 -10.84 -2.56 13.73
C CYS A 95 -9.52 -1.79 13.56
N ASP A 96 -9.25 -0.89 14.50
CA ASP A 96 -8.06 -0.04 14.54
C ASP A 96 -6.75 -0.85 14.47
N GLY A 97 -6.72 -2.01 15.14
CA GLY A 97 -5.60 -2.95 15.10
C GLY A 97 -5.45 -3.66 13.75
N CYS A 98 -6.56 -3.97 13.05
CA CYS A 98 -6.51 -4.47 11.67
C CYS A 98 -5.98 -3.42 10.69
N MET A 99 -6.38 -2.16 10.86
CA MET A 99 -5.92 -1.06 10.00
C MET A 99 -4.43 -0.79 10.18
N LYS A 100 -3.95 -0.81 11.43
CA LYS A 100 -2.53 -0.67 11.77
C LYS A 100 -1.74 -1.95 11.47
N GLY A 101 -2.42 -3.09 11.43
CA GLY A 101 -1.86 -4.43 11.30
C GLY A 101 -2.28 -5.14 10.02
N LYS A 102 -1.83 -4.65 8.86
CA LYS A 102 -1.71 -5.45 7.62
C LYS A 102 -0.45 -5.04 6.85
N THR A 103 0.69 -5.62 7.23
CA THR A 103 1.91 -5.64 6.41
C THR A 103 2.13 -7.00 5.73
N SER A 104 1.06 -7.78 5.53
CA SER A 104 1.11 -8.86 4.53
C SER A 104 1.03 -8.22 3.16
N VAL A 105 2.16 -7.73 2.67
CA VAL A 105 2.33 -7.44 1.25
C VAL A 105 1.96 -8.72 0.52
N THR A 106 0.98 -8.67 -0.37
CA THR A 106 0.72 -9.78 -1.29
C THR A 106 2.04 -10.15 -1.94
N LYS A 107 2.35 -11.45 -2.08
CA LYS A 107 3.60 -11.87 -2.72
C LYS A 107 3.75 -11.08 -4.01
N PHE A 108 4.80 -10.26 -4.12
CA PHE A 108 5.07 -9.56 -5.36
C PHE A 108 5.05 -10.61 -6.47
N PRO A 109 4.37 -10.34 -7.59
CA PRO A 109 4.31 -11.29 -8.69
C PRO A 109 5.74 -11.73 -8.99
N VAL A 110 5.99 -13.03 -8.85
CA VAL A 110 7.32 -13.60 -9.10
C VAL A 110 7.61 -13.27 -10.54
N SER A 111 8.56 -12.38 -10.74
CA SER A 111 8.96 -12.03 -12.08
C SER A 111 9.55 -13.28 -12.73
N VAL A 112 9.15 -13.57 -13.96
CA VAL A 112 9.76 -14.60 -14.81
C VAL A 112 11.25 -14.33 -15.09
N ARG A 113 11.79 -13.21 -14.58
CA ARG A 113 13.20 -12.85 -14.63
C ARG A 113 14.00 -13.85 -13.80
N GLY A 114 14.88 -14.60 -14.46
CA GLY A 114 15.87 -15.43 -13.80
C GLY A 114 16.67 -14.62 -12.79
N ASN A 115 16.71 -15.09 -11.54
CA ASN A 115 17.60 -14.57 -10.52
C ASN A 115 19.04 -14.89 -10.91
N VAL A 116 19.68 -14.02 -11.68
CA VAL A 116 21.13 -14.09 -11.86
C VAL A 116 21.74 -13.44 -10.62
N LYS A 117 22.38 -14.25 -9.78
CA LYS A 117 23.17 -13.77 -8.65
C LYS A 117 24.39 -13.04 -9.22
N THR A 118 24.45 -11.74 -9.02
CA THR A 118 25.63 -10.91 -9.33
C THR A 118 26.65 -11.10 -8.19
N THR A 119 27.87 -11.53 -8.53
CA THR A 119 28.98 -11.65 -7.57
C THR A 119 29.52 -10.26 -7.21
N GLN A 120 30.14 -10.08 -6.04
CA GLN A 120 30.80 -8.81 -5.68
C GLN A 120 31.74 -8.35 -6.81
N GLY A 121 31.58 -7.11 -7.28
CA GLY A 121 32.39 -6.51 -8.36
C GLY A 121 31.82 -6.66 -9.78
N SER A 122 30.62 -7.22 -9.96
CA SER A 122 29.93 -7.27 -11.26
C SER A 122 28.82 -6.24 -11.37
N LEU A 123 28.79 -5.50 -12.49
CA LEU A 123 27.73 -4.57 -12.87
C LEU A 123 26.88 -5.20 -13.95
N ARG A 124 25.56 -5.17 -13.76
CA ARG A 124 24.58 -5.72 -14.69
C ARG A 124 23.79 -4.59 -15.35
N PHE A 125 23.80 -4.55 -16.67
CA PHE A 125 22.88 -3.71 -17.42
C PHE A 125 21.80 -4.57 -18.09
N ASP A 126 20.58 -4.09 -17.94
CA ASP A 126 19.38 -4.72 -18.47
C ASP A 126 18.72 -3.79 -19.48
N PHE A 127 18.51 -4.27 -20.71
CA PHE A 127 17.79 -3.53 -21.73
C PHE A 127 16.49 -4.25 -22.10
N TYR A 128 15.42 -3.46 -22.14
CA TYR A 128 14.06 -3.93 -22.40
C TYR A 128 13.54 -3.28 -23.67
N GLN A 129 13.18 -4.12 -24.66
CA GLN A 129 12.50 -3.69 -25.88
C GLN A 129 11.27 -4.57 -26.12
N GLY A 130 10.11 -4.10 -25.66
CA GLY A 130 8.86 -4.85 -25.77
C GLY A 130 8.95 -6.22 -25.06
N LEU A 131 9.09 -7.28 -25.86
CA LEU A 131 9.20 -8.68 -25.39
C LEU A 131 10.65 -9.19 -25.27
N PHE A 132 11.64 -8.45 -25.76
CA PHE A 132 13.04 -8.87 -25.74
C PHE A 132 13.78 -8.28 -24.54
N TYR A 133 14.59 -9.13 -23.91
CA TYR A 133 15.41 -8.80 -22.74
C TYR A 133 16.87 -9.13 -23.03
N PHE A 134 17.71 -8.10 -23.03
CA PHE A 134 19.15 -8.24 -23.21
C PHE A 134 19.85 -7.91 -21.89
N VAL A 135 20.72 -8.82 -21.46
CA VAL A 135 21.51 -8.67 -20.23
C VAL A 135 22.98 -8.69 -20.61
N VAL A 136 23.71 -7.65 -20.20
CA VAL A 136 25.17 -7.62 -20.32
C VAL A 136 25.76 -7.42 -18.93
N ILE A 137 26.75 -8.25 -18.60
CA ILE A 137 27.46 -8.20 -17.32
C ILE A 137 28.89 -7.73 -17.60
N TYR A 138 29.31 -6.68 -16.89
CA TYR A 138 30.69 -6.20 -16.88
C TYR A 138 31.32 -6.47 -15.51
N PHE A 139 32.56 -6.93 -15.50
CA PHE A 139 33.37 -6.99 -14.29
C PHE A 139 34.12 -5.67 -14.16
N LEU A 140 33.86 -4.94 -13.08
CA LEU A 140 34.48 -3.65 -12.81
C LEU A 140 35.57 -3.81 -11.76
N LYS A 141 36.63 -3.03 -11.89
CA LYS A 141 37.68 -2.93 -10.87
C LYS A 141 37.32 -1.91 -9.80
N ALA A 142 36.59 -0.84 -10.17
CA ALA A 142 36.14 0.20 -9.26
C ALA A 142 34.74 0.73 -9.63
N LYS A 143 34.01 1.24 -8.63
CA LYS A 143 32.67 1.85 -8.84
C LYS A 143 32.71 3.08 -9.74
N SER A 144 33.83 3.80 -9.77
CA SER A 144 34.02 4.96 -10.65
C SER A 144 33.95 4.62 -12.14
N GLU A 145 34.12 3.34 -12.51
CA GLU A 145 34.11 2.89 -13.91
C GLU A 145 32.68 2.71 -14.48
N VAL A 146 31.65 2.75 -13.62
CA VAL A 146 30.24 2.46 -13.98
C VAL A 146 29.78 3.32 -15.17
N LEU A 147 30.06 4.63 -15.15
CA LEU A 147 29.64 5.56 -16.19
C LEU A 147 30.29 5.25 -17.55
N ASP A 148 31.57 4.87 -17.55
CA ASP A 148 32.30 4.56 -18.78
C ASP A 148 31.82 3.26 -19.42
N TYR A 149 31.54 2.24 -18.60
CA TYR A 149 30.95 1.01 -19.09
C TYR A 149 29.48 1.19 -19.51
N PHE A 150 28.74 2.08 -18.86
CA PHE A 150 27.40 2.45 -19.32
C PHE A 150 27.42 3.09 -20.72
N LYS A 151 28.37 3.99 -21.01
CA LYS A 151 28.53 4.57 -22.36
C LYS A 151 28.81 3.50 -23.41
N LYS A 152 29.70 2.53 -23.10
CA LYS A 152 30.00 1.39 -23.98
C LYS A 152 28.75 0.53 -24.21
N TYR A 153 28.02 0.23 -23.15
CA TYR A 153 26.77 -0.52 -23.22
C TYR A 153 25.71 0.19 -24.06
N LYS A 154 25.50 1.48 -23.84
CA LYS A 154 24.56 2.31 -24.62
C LYS A 154 24.90 2.25 -26.11
N ALA A 155 26.15 2.52 -26.48
CA ALA A 155 26.58 2.47 -27.87
C ALA A 155 26.36 1.08 -28.50
N MET A 156 26.68 0.01 -27.76
CA MET A 156 26.45 -1.37 -28.22
C MET A 156 24.97 -1.65 -28.48
N MET A 157 24.09 -1.35 -27.52
CA MET A 157 22.66 -1.65 -27.63
C MET A 157 21.98 -0.80 -28.71
N GLU A 158 22.32 0.50 -28.79
CA GLU A 158 21.74 1.39 -29.79
C GLU A 158 22.16 1.00 -31.22
N ASN A 159 23.39 0.54 -31.41
CA ASN A 159 23.87 0.05 -32.72
C ASN A 159 23.28 -1.32 -33.09
N GLN A 160 23.14 -2.24 -32.13
CA GLN A 160 22.63 -3.59 -32.41
C GLN A 160 21.13 -3.62 -32.67
N LEU A 161 20.37 -2.75 -32.01
CA LEU A 161 18.90 -2.76 -32.05
C LEU A 161 18.31 -1.59 -32.81
N ASP A 162 19.16 -0.75 -33.42
CA ASP A 162 18.81 0.48 -34.14
C ASP A 162 17.77 1.35 -33.38
N ALA A 163 17.94 1.46 -32.07
CA ALA A 163 16.96 2.04 -31.17
C ALA A 163 17.63 2.74 -29.99
N ARG A 164 17.11 3.92 -29.64
CA ARG A 164 17.70 4.77 -28.58
C ARG A 164 17.25 4.37 -27.18
N VAL A 165 18.16 4.46 -26.22
CA VAL A 165 17.84 4.32 -24.79
C VAL A 165 17.01 5.54 -24.34
N LYS A 166 15.76 5.29 -23.90
CA LYS A 166 14.84 6.37 -23.47
C LYS A 166 14.93 6.70 -21.98
N TYR A 167 15.09 5.67 -21.14
CA TYR A 167 15.09 5.80 -19.69
C TYR A 167 16.11 4.84 -19.10
N VAL A 168 16.81 5.29 -18.06
CA VAL A 168 17.70 4.47 -17.24
C VAL A 168 17.07 4.37 -15.85
N ARG A 169 17.08 3.17 -15.27
CA ARG A 169 16.67 2.94 -13.88
C ARG A 169 17.84 2.33 -13.14
N SER A 170 18.28 3.00 -12.09
CA SER A 170 19.25 2.50 -11.13
C SER A 170 18.62 2.42 -9.74
N ASP A 171 19.31 1.77 -8.81
CA ASP A 171 18.87 1.58 -7.43
C ASP A 171 19.22 2.78 -6.52
N ASN A 172 19.56 3.95 -7.10
CA ASN A 172 19.99 5.17 -6.41
C ASN A 172 21.18 4.94 -5.46
N GLY A 173 22.17 4.13 -5.88
CA GLY A 173 23.44 4.03 -5.18
C GLY A 173 24.16 5.38 -5.08
N GLU A 174 24.81 5.63 -3.94
CA GLU A 174 25.44 6.90 -3.52
C GLU A 174 26.50 7.49 -4.48
N GLN A 175 26.88 6.78 -5.55
CA GLN A 175 27.97 7.17 -6.47
C GLN A 175 27.53 7.21 -7.94
N GLU A 176 26.25 7.44 -8.21
CA GLU A 176 25.75 7.72 -9.56
C GLU A 176 25.48 9.21 -9.77
N VAL A 177 26.55 10.01 -9.93
CA VAL A 177 26.51 11.36 -10.51
C VAL A 177 27.75 11.57 -11.38
#